data_AF-A0A662NC66-F1
#
_entry.id   AF-A0A662NC66-F1
#
_cell.length_a   1.000
_cell.length_b   1.000
_cell.length_c   1.000
_cell.angle_alpha   90.00
_cell.angle_beta   90.00
_cell.angle_gamma   90.00
#
_symmetry.space_group_name_H-M   'P 1'
#
loop_
_entity.id
_entity.type
_entity.pdbx_description
1 polymer ?
#
loop_
_entity_poly.entity_id
_entity_poly.type
_entity_poly.pdbx_seq_one_letter_code
_entity_poly.pdbx_strand_id
1 'polypeptide(L)'
;MGGLKVFTPLFPSLKSEKPKRCTYSVVSAPSLAETSKVLEKRFSSLGIRPIRLIDPECYTLESLADSLYGSEHIGIVEVKGELNRMFYFFPERIELEDALEFEVFTPEGLKYLLKLICRGKIDPKKHKRFSVTAFLISLSSGFITSLLFEPRSYWDYLLSSILIAVLVFLVALLIGYPFPILPFKGVKPVERKKKTITLPSALESLKNEIKP
;
A
#
# COMPACT_ATOMS: atom_id res chain seq x y z
N MET A 1 30.44 -29.80 24.02
CA MET A 1 29.69 -28.58 24.39
C MET A 1 29.85 -27.56 23.28
N GLY A 2 28.77 -27.24 22.57
CA GLY A 2 28.81 -26.30 21.45
C GLY A 2 27.39 -26.03 20.97
N GLY A 3 26.64 -25.24 21.75
CA GLY A 3 25.25 -24.92 21.46
C GLY A 3 25.12 -23.95 20.28
N LEU A 4 24.36 -24.37 19.27
CA LEU A 4 23.87 -23.53 18.18
C LEU A 4 23.12 -22.32 18.75
N LYS A 5 23.68 -21.12 18.57
CA LYS A 5 22.95 -19.87 18.76
C LYS A 5 21.97 -19.71 17.61
N VAL A 6 20.70 -20.03 17.89
CA VAL A 6 19.57 -19.69 17.03
C VAL A 6 19.50 -18.16 16.97
N PHE A 7 19.67 -17.60 15.77
CA PHE A 7 19.39 -16.19 15.51
C PHE A 7 17.89 -15.95 15.73
N THR A 8 17.58 -15.26 16.81
CA THR A 8 16.23 -14.76 17.08
C THR A 8 15.90 -13.67 16.06
N PRO A 9 14.68 -13.68 15.48
CA PRO A 9 14.25 -12.59 14.62
C PRO A 9 14.15 -11.29 15.42
N LEU A 10 14.63 -10.22 14.79
CA LEU A 10 14.84 -8.87 15.32
C LEU A 10 13.51 -8.09 15.51
N PHE A 11 12.50 -8.74 16.08
CA PHE A 11 11.24 -8.11 16.47
C PHE A 11 11.15 -8.13 17.99
N PRO A 12 11.17 -6.98 18.68
CA PRO A 12 10.77 -6.95 20.07
C PRO A 12 9.33 -7.47 20.13
N SER A 13 9.15 -8.54 20.89
CA SER A 13 7.88 -9.11 21.30
C SER A 13 7.07 -8.03 22.04
N LEU A 14 6.36 -7.19 21.28
CA LEU A 14 5.27 -6.37 21.77
C LEU A 14 4.10 -7.32 22.02
N LYS A 15 3.58 -7.27 23.26
CA LYS A 15 2.41 -8.02 23.74
C LYS A 15 1.34 -8.08 22.65
N SER A 16 0.69 -9.24 22.55
CA SER A 16 -0.25 -9.66 21.50
C SER A 16 -1.49 -8.76 21.34
N GLU A 17 -1.33 -7.52 20.90
CA GLU A 17 -2.41 -6.79 20.25
C GLU A 17 -2.51 -7.27 18.81
N LYS A 18 -3.73 -7.62 18.39
CA LYS A 18 -4.00 -7.97 17.00
C LYS A 18 -3.64 -6.74 16.13
N PRO A 19 -2.93 -6.93 15.00
CA PRO A 19 -2.58 -5.80 14.14
C PRO A 19 -3.83 -5.07 13.66
N LYS A 20 -3.76 -3.74 13.65
CA LYS A 20 -4.85 -2.90 13.15
C LYS A 20 -4.85 -2.94 11.63
N ARG A 21 -6.04 -3.02 11.03
CA ARG A 21 -6.16 -3.02 9.56
C ARG A 21 -6.37 -1.62 9.04
N CYS A 22 -5.48 -1.15 8.19
CA CYS A 22 -5.60 0.13 7.50
C CYS A 22 -5.91 -0.11 6.02
N THR A 23 -6.99 0.47 5.50
CA THR A 23 -7.34 0.46 4.08
C THR A 23 -7.15 1.85 3.51
N TYR A 24 -6.47 1.95 2.36
CA TYR A 24 -6.21 3.20 1.67
C TYR A 24 -6.65 3.12 0.20
N SER A 25 -7.50 4.05 -0.24
CA SER A 25 -7.90 4.18 -1.64
C SER A 25 -7.76 5.62 -2.13
N VAL A 26 -7.55 5.78 -3.44
CA VAL A 26 -7.38 7.07 -4.11
C VAL A 26 -8.40 7.21 -5.23
N VAL A 27 -9.23 8.24 -5.16
CA VAL A 27 -10.23 8.60 -6.15
C VAL A 27 -9.76 9.84 -6.90
N SER A 28 -9.49 9.70 -8.20
CA SER A 28 -9.18 10.85 -9.07
C SER A 28 -10.48 11.48 -9.54
N ALA A 29 -10.65 12.79 -9.34
CA ALA A 29 -11.90 13.49 -9.62
C ALA A 29 -11.65 14.81 -10.36
N PRO A 30 -12.46 15.15 -11.38
CA PRO A 30 -12.40 16.47 -12.01
C PRO A 30 -12.96 17.57 -11.09
N SER A 31 -13.98 17.25 -10.29
CA SER A 31 -14.58 18.15 -9.30
C SER A 31 -14.57 17.51 -7.91
N LEU A 32 -13.85 18.14 -6.97
CA LEU A 32 -13.84 17.73 -5.57
C LEU A 32 -15.21 17.89 -4.92
N ALA A 33 -15.94 18.96 -5.23
CA ALA A 33 -17.24 19.26 -4.64
C ALA A 33 -18.30 18.22 -5.05
N GLU A 34 -18.32 17.82 -6.32
CA GLU A 34 -19.27 16.83 -6.80
C GLU A 34 -18.95 15.44 -6.25
N THR A 35 -17.68 15.06 -6.28
CA THR A 35 -17.23 13.75 -5.79
C THR A 35 -17.40 13.62 -4.27
N SER A 36 -17.10 14.67 -3.51
CA SER A 36 -17.34 14.70 -2.05
C SER A 36 -18.81 14.52 -1.73
N LYS A 37 -19.72 15.21 -2.45
CA LYS A 37 -21.17 15.04 -2.26
C LYS A 37 -21.62 13.60 -2.49
N VAL A 38 -21.12 12.95 -3.54
CA VAL A 38 -21.44 11.54 -3.84
C VAL A 38 -20.89 10.60 -2.75
N LEU A 39 -19.63 10.80 -2.35
CA LEU A 39 -18.99 10.00 -1.30
C LEU A 39 -19.67 10.17 0.05
N GLU A 40 -19.98 11.40 0.47
CA GLU A 40 -20.64 11.71 1.74
C GLU A 40 -22.07 11.14 1.78
N LYS A 41 -22.80 11.17 0.66
CA LYS A 41 -24.10 10.49 0.54
C LYS A 41 -23.95 8.97 0.73
N ARG A 42 -22.91 8.38 0.14
CA ARG A 42 -22.62 6.95 0.29
C ARG A 42 -22.22 6.60 1.72
N PHE A 43 -21.33 7.36 2.34
CA PHE A 43 -20.96 7.18 3.75
C PHE A 43 -22.18 7.28 4.66
N SER A 44 -23.04 8.28 4.45
CA SER A 44 -24.29 8.44 5.19
C SER A 44 -25.22 7.23 5.03
N SER A 45 -25.35 6.69 3.81
CA SER A 45 -26.15 5.47 3.57
C SER A 45 -25.60 4.22 4.26
N LEU A 46 -24.31 4.20 4.56
CA LEU A 46 -23.63 3.13 5.28
C LEU A 46 -23.57 3.39 6.80
N GLY A 47 -24.12 4.51 7.27
CA GLY A 47 -24.07 4.92 8.68
C GLY A 47 -22.71 5.45 9.15
N ILE A 48 -21.82 5.79 8.21
CA ILE A 48 -20.42 6.15 8.49
C ILE A 48 -20.30 7.66 8.65
N ARG A 49 -19.57 8.10 9.69
CA ARG A 49 -19.30 9.51 9.99
C ARG A 49 -17.81 9.80 9.82
N PRO A 50 -17.35 10.12 8.61
CA PRO A 50 -15.93 10.30 8.36
C PRO A 50 -15.43 11.65 8.88
N ILE A 51 -14.18 11.69 9.36
CA ILE A 51 -13.43 12.92 9.56
C ILE A 51 -12.95 13.38 8.19
N ARG A 52 -13.32 14.60 7.79
CA ARG A 52 -12.96 15.19 6.50
C ARG A 52 -11.90 16.27 6.67
N LEU A 53 -10.83 16.21 5.89
CA LEU A 53 -9.79 17.22 5.81
C LEU A 53 -9.58 17.68 4.37
N ILE A 54 -9.51 18.99 4.15
CA ILE A 54 -9.29 19.61 2.83
C ILE A 54 -7.88 20.19 2.82
N ASP A 55 -7.09 19.83 1.81
CA ASP A 55 -5.70 20.24 1.63
C ASP A 55 -4.86 20.22 2.92
N PRO A 56 -4.90 19.13 3.72
CA PRO A 56 -4.19 19.10 4.98
C PRO A 56 -2.67 19.09 4.77
N GLU A 57 -1.99 19.78 5.68
CA GLU A 57 -0.55 19.62 5.86
C GLU A 57 -0.23 18.21 6.37
N CYS A 58 0.97 17.72 6.07
CA CYS A 58 1.38 16.38 6.51
C CYS A 58 1.44 16.24 8.02
N TYR A 59 1.77 17.31 8.74
CA TYR A 59 1.76 17.30 10.19
C TYR A 59 0.36 17.02 10.76
N THR A 60 -0.68 17.61 10.16
CA THR A 60 -2.08 17.38 10.53
C THR A 60 -2.46 15.91 10.36
N LEU A 61 -2.10 15.32 9.21
CA LEU A 61 -2.30 13.89 8.96
C LEU A 61 -1.55 13.02 9.98
N GLU A 62 -0.28 13.34 10.24
CA GLU A 62 0.54 12.62 11.21
C GLU A 62 -0.04 12.67 12.63
N SER A 63 -0.62 13.80 13.05
CA SER A 63 -1.23 13.96 14.38
C SER A 63 -2.51 13.13 14.58
N LEU A 64 -3.19 12.73 13.50
CA LEU A 64 -4.37 11.88 13.60
C LEU A 64 -4.03 10.43 13.91
N ALA A 65 -2.76 10.01 13.75
CA ALA A 65 -2.35 8.63 13.94
C ALA A 65 -2.76 8.07 15.31
N ASP A 66 -2.51 8.80 16.39
CA ASP A 66 -2.81 8.33 17.74
C ASP A 66 -4.33 8.12 17.95
N SER A 67 -5.15 9.03 17.40
CA SER A 67 -6.61 8.93 17.46
C SER A 67 -7.17 7.77 16.61
N LEU A 68 -6.57 7.52 15.45
CA LEU A 68 -7.01 6.48 14.52
C LEU A 68 -6.56 5.09 14.97
N TYR A 69 -5.38 4.98 15.58
CA TYR A 69 -4.83 3.70 16.04
C TYR A 69 -5.67 3.03 17.13
N GLY A 70 -6.45 3.81 17.90
CA GLY A 70 -7.41 3.28 18.87
C GLY A 70 -8.50 2.39 18.25
N SER A 71 -8.80 2.56 16.96
CA SER A 71 -9.83 1.80 16.25
C SER A 71 -9.33 0.42 15.83
N GLU A 72 -10.23 -0.56 15.62
CA GLU A 72 -9.82 -1.87 15.04
C GLU A 72 -9.46 -1.78 13.56
N HIS A 73 -10.14 -0.88 12.85
CA HIS A 73 -9.96 -0.61 11.44
C HIS A 73 -9.76 0.89 11.19
N ILE A 74 -9.01 1.21 10.14
CA ILE A 74 -8.69 2.57 9.74
C ILE A 74 -8.91 2.67 8.23
N GLY A 75 -10.03 3.25 7.82
CA GLY A 75 -10.32 3.57 6.44
C GLY A 75 -9.80 4.96 6.07
N ILE A 76 -9.10 5.05 4.94
CA ILE A 76 -8.56 6.29 4.40
C ILE A 76 -8.95 6.37 2.92
N VAL A 77 -9.64 7.45 2.54
CA VAL A 77 -9.93 7.78 1.14
C VAL A 77 -9.32 9.13 0.82
N GLU A 78 -8.38 9.15 -0.13
CA GLU A 78 -7.89 10.38 -0.75
C GLU A 78 -8.73 10.68 -1.99
N VAL A 79 -9.35 11.85 -2.06
CA VAL A 79 -9.93 12.39 -3.28
C VAL A 79 -8.96 13.41 -3.84
N LYS A 80 -8.44 13.13 -5.03
CA LYS A 80 -7.43 13.95 -5.69
C LYS A 80 -8.06 14.71 -6.85
N GLY A 81 -8.16 16.03 -6.70
CA GLY A 81 -8.48 16.97 -7.76
C GLY A 81 -7.25 17.39 -8.55
N GLU A 82 -7.41 18.36 -9.45
CA GLU A 82 -6.30 18.88 -10.26
C GLU A 82 -5.27 19.66 -9.42
N LEU A 83 -5.76 20.52 -8.51
CA LEU A 83 -4.92 21.41 -7.70
C LEU A 83 -4.99 21.11 -6.21
N ASN A 84 -6.03 20.39 -5.80
CA ASN A 84 -6.40 20.22 -4.40
C ASN A 84 -6.66 18.74 -4.10
N ARG A 85 -6.63 18.40 -2.83
CA ARG A 85 -6.89 17.05 -2.32
C ARG A 85 -7.72 17.10 -1.06
N MET A 86 -8.49 16.04 -0.84
CA MET A 86 -9.32 15.87 0.32
C MET A 86 -9.11 14.47 0.89
N PHE A 87 -9.08 14.35 2.20
CA PHE A 87 -8.96 13.08 2.88
C PHE A 87 -10.19 12.82 3.75
N TYR A 88 -10.67 11.59 3.69
CA TYR A 88 -11.69 11.06 4.60
C TYR A 88 -11.07 9.95 5.44
N PHE A 89 -11.29 10.01 6.76
CA PHE A 89 -10.88 9.00 7.73
C PHE A 89 -12.10 8.44 8.44
N PHE A 90 -12.18 7.13 8.59
CA PHE A 90 -13.30 6.47 9.26
C PHE A 90 -12.88 5.13 9.89
N PRO A 91 -13.41 4.75 11.06
CA PRO A 91 -13.04 3.51 11.73
C PRO A 91 -13.73 2.25 11.17
N GLU A 92 -14.75 2.39 10.33
CA GLU A 92 -15.57 1.26 9.85
C GLU A 92 -14.92 0.52 8.68
N ARG A 93 -15.07 -0.81 8.66
CA ARG A 93 -14.54 -1.64 7.57
C ARG A 93 -15.42 -1.55 6.33
N ILE A 94 -14.88 -0.96 5.26
CA ILE A 94 -15.53 -0.88 3.94
C ILE A 94 -14.66 -1.59 2.90
N GLU A 95 -15.32 -2.27 1.97
CA GLU A 95 -14.67 -2.73 0.74
C GLU A 95 -14.58 -1.58 -0.27
N LEU A 96 -13.39 -1.02 -0.40
CA LEU A 96 -13.07 -0.01 -1.40
C LEU A 96 -12.44 -0.69 -2.63
N GLU A 97 -12.82 -0.23 -3.81
CA GLU A 97 -12.21 -0.63 -5.08
C GLU A 97 -10.77 -0.10 -5.17
N ASP A 98 -9.89 -0.91 -5.77
CA ASP A 98 -8.45 -0.63 -5.94
C ASP A 98 -7.73 -0.13 -4.67
N ALA A 99 -8.18 -0.56 -3.50
CA ALA A 99 -7.60 -0.17 -2.22
C ALA A 99 -6.37 -1.01 -1.86
N LEU A 100 -5.39 -0.36 -1.23
CA LEU A 100 -4.27 -1.00 -0.56
C LEU A 100 -4.65 -1.32 0.89
N GLU A 101 -4.31 -2.52 1.34
CA GLU A 101 -4.47 -2.92 2.73
C GLU A 101 -3.11 -2.99 3.43
N PHE A 102 -3.08 -2.55 4.68
CA PHE A 102 -1.90 -2.60 5.54
C PHE A 102 -2.27 -3.16 6.90
N GLU A 103 -1.41 -4.00 7.45
CA GLU A 103 -1.38 -4.36 8.85
C GLU A 103 -0.45 -3.40 9.59
N VAL A 104 -0.99 -2.70 10.58
CA VAL A 104 -0.27 -1.71 11.38
C VAL A 104 -0.09 -2.27 12.79
N PHE A 105 1.16 -2.38 13.23
CA PHE A 105 1.54 -2.97 14.50
C PHE A 105 1.89 -1.94 15.58
N THR A 106 2.15 -0.69 15.19
CA THR A 106 2.51 0.39 16.10
C THR A 106 1.89 1.73 15.67
N PRO A 107 1.58 2.64 16.62
CA PRO A 107 1.09 3.98 16.29
C PRO A 107 2.12 4.79 15.51
N GLU A 108 3.43 4.62 15.78
CA GLU A 108 4.50 5.25 15.00
C GLU A 108 4.53 4.76 13.55
N GLY A 109 4.18 3.49 13.33
CA GLY A 109 4.01 2.91 12.00
C GLY A 109 2.88 3.58 11.24
N LEU A 110 1.73 3.79 11.90
CA LEU A 110 0.62 4.53 11.31
C LEU A 110 1.01 5.97 10.97
N LYS A 111 1.69 6.66 11.89
CA LYS A 111 2.19 8.02 11.66
C LYS A 111 3.10 8.09 10.43
N TYR A 112 4.02 7.13 10.30
CA TYR A 112 4.89 7.03 9.14
C TYR A 112 4.11 6.73 7.85
N LEU A 113 3.10 5.86 7.90
CA LEU A 113 2.24 5.56 6.76
C LEU A 113 1.48 6.82 6.29
N LEU A 114 0.86 7.56 7.21
CA LEU A 114 0.14 8.80 6.92
C LEU A 114 1.05 9.88 6.33
N LYS A 115 2.29 9.97 6.81
CA LYS A 115 3.32 10.84 6.22
C LYS A 115 3.62 10.49 4.76
N LEU A 116 3.72 9.21 4.44
CA LEU A 116 3.99 8.73 3.08
C LEU A 116 2.79 8.94 2.15
N ILE A 117 1.58 8.71 2.66
CA ILE A 117 0.31 9.02 1.97
C ILE A 117 0.26 10.52 1.66
N CYS A 118 0.47 11.37 2.68
CA CYS A 118 0.48 12.82 2.50
C CYS A 118 1.48 13.29 1.45
N ARG A 119 2.66 12.67 1.37
CA ARG A 119 3.67 13.07 0.38
C ARG A 119 3.39 12.52 -1.03
N GLY A 120 2.28 11.83 -1.24
CA GLY A 120 1.94 11.18 -2.51
C GLY A 120 2.91 10.05 -2.89
N LYS A 121 3.66 9.50 -1.92
CA LYS A 121 4.60 8.39 -2.16
C LYS A 121 3.89 7.04 -2.24
N ILE A 122 2.65 6.97 -1.73
CA ILE A 122 1.79 5.80 -1.79
C ILE A 122 0.63 6.12 -2.74
N ASP A 123 0.61 5.45 -3.87
CA ASP A 123 -0.48 5.51 -4.85
C ASP A 123 -0.84 4.07 -5.24
N PRO A 124 -2.09 3.61 -5.01
CA PRO A 124 -2.54 2.28 -5.37
C PRO A 124 -2.32 1.94 -6.85
N LYS A 125 -2.52 2.91 -7.75
CA LYS A 125 -2.32 2.73 -9.20
C LYS A 125 -0.83 2.54 -9.51
N LYS A 126 0.05 3.29 -8.84
CA LYS A 126 1.51 3.16 -8.99
C LYS A 126 2.00 1.82 -8.42
N HIS A 127 1.51 1.40 -7.26
CA HIS A 127 1.85 0.11 -6.65
C HIS A 127 1.52 -1.08 -7.57
N LYS A 128 0.33 -1.08 -8.18
CA LYS A 128 -0.08 -2.12 -9.13
C LYS A 128 0.85 -2.19 -10.36
N ARG A 129 1.26 -1.03 -10.89
CA ARG A 129 2.24 -0.97 -12.00
C ARG A 129 3.59 -1.52 -11.57
N PHE A 130 4.10 -1.11 -10.40
CA PHE A 130 5.38 -1.60 -9.87
C PHE A 130 5.39 -3.11 -9.63
N SER A 131 4.30 -3.69 -9.12
CA SER A 131 4.17 -5.14 -8.94
C SER A 131 4.27 -5.88 -10.29
N VAL A 132 3.60 -5.38 -11.33
CA VAL A 132 3.69 -5.96 -12.68
C VAL A 132 5.10 -5.79 -13.27
N THR A 133 5.73 -4.63 -13.12
CA THR A 133 7.09 -4.40 -13.61
C THR A 133 8.12 -5.25 -12.87
N ALA A 134 8.01 -5.38 -11.55
CA ALA A 134 8.88 -6.23 -10.74
C ALA A 134 8.71 -7.72 -11.12
N PHE A 135 7.48 -8.16 -11.38
CA PHE A 135 7.22 -9.50 -11.90
C PHE A 135 7.90 -9.72 -13.26
N LEU A 136 7.76 -8.78 -14.20
CA LEU A 136 8.41 -8.86 -15.52
C LEU A 136 9.94 -8.86 -15.43
N ILE A 137 10.51 -8.03 -14.54
CA ILE A 137 11.96 -8.01 -14.28
C ILE A 137 12.41 -9.33 -13.64
N SER A 138 11.62 -9.92 -12.73
CA SER A 138 11.96 -11.22 -12.13
C SER A 138 11.94 -12.35 -13.17
N LEU A 139 10.99 -12.29 -14.11
CA LEU A 139 10.86 -13.26 -15.20
C LEU A 139 12.04 -13.15 -16.18
N SER A 140 12.42 -11.93 -16.55
CA SER A 140 13.56 -11.69 -17.46
C SER A 140 14.90 -11.91 -16.80
N SER A 141 15.05 -11.57 -15.50
CA SER A 141 16.24 -11.86 -14.70
C SER A 141 16.53 -13.35 -14.68
N GLY A 142 15.53 -14.20 -14.41
CA GLY A 142 15.71 -15.65 -14.40
C GLY A 142 16.21 -16.19 -15.74
N PHE A 143 15.65 -15.66 -16.84
CA PHE A 143 16.03 -16.03 -18.20
C PHE A 143 17.44 -15.58 -18.59
N ILE A 144 17.84 -14.36 -18.21
CA ILE A 144 19.18 -13.81 -18.48
C ILE A 144 20.23 -14.56 -17.65
N THR A 145 19.96 -14.84 -16.36
CA THR A 145 20.88 -15.62 -15.52
C THR A 145 21.09 -17.04 -16.05
N SER A 146 20.07 -17.66 -16.67
CA SER A 146 20.23 -18.99 -17.28
C SER A 146 20.99 -18.99 -18.61
N LEU A 147 21.06 -17.86 -19.31
CA LEU A 147 21.69 -17.75 -20.63
C LEU A 147 23.13 -17.24 -20.58
N LEU A 148 23.48 -16.42 -19.59
CA LEU A 148 24.78 -15.74 -19.51
C LEU A 148 25.71 -16.29 -18.43
N PHE A 149 25.19 -17.03 -17.45
CA PHE A 149 25.98 -17.54 -16.34
C PHE A 149 25.90 -19.07 -16.27
N GLU A 150 26.99 -19.73 -16.68
CA GLU A 150 27.30 -21.09 -16.25
C GLU A 150 28.13 -20.99 -14.96
N PRO A 151 27.52 -21.07 -13.77
CA PRO A 151 28.25 -20.89 -12.52
C PRO A 151 29.26 -22.02 -12.36
N ARG A 152 30.56 -21.66 -12.34
CA ARG A 152 31.65 -22.62 -12.07
C ARG A 152 31.68 -23.06 -10.61
N SER A 153 31.13 -22.26 -9.68
CA SER A 153 31.02 -22.62 -8.27
C SER A 153 29.75 -22.04 -7.62
N TYR A 154 29.32 -22.67 -6.51
CA TYR A 154 28.21 -22.20 -5.68
C TYR A 154 28.46 -20.80 -5.10
N TRP A 155 29.71 -20.46 -4.78
CA TRP A 155 30.09 -19.17 -4.22
C TRP A 155 29.90 -18.02 -5.21
N ASP A 156 30.15 -18.27 -6.50
CA ASP A 156 29.93 -17.28 -7.56
C ASP A 156 28.43 -17.01 -7.75
N TYR A 157 27.60 -18.04 -7.63
CA TYR A 157 26.14 -17.90 -7.65
C TYR A 157 25.62 -17.12 -6.44
N LEU A 158 26.14 -17.42 -5.25
CA LEU A 158 25.72 -16.75 -4.02
C LEU A 158 26.15 -15.28 -4.02
N LEU A 159 27.36 -14.97 -4.49
CA LEU A 159 27.84 -13.58 -4.59
C LEU A 159 27.05 -12.78 -5.64
N SER A 160 26.81 -13.35 -6.82
CA SER A 160 26.04 -12.69 -7.88
C SER A 160 24.59 -12.45 -7.47
N SER A 161 23.92 -13.41 -6.83
CA SER A 161 22.55 -13.24 -6.33
C SER A 161 22.43 -12.14 -5.26
N ILE A 162 23.40 -12.05 -4.33
CA ILE A 162 23.46 -10.95 -3.35
C ILE A 162 23.63 -9.60 -4.07
N LEU A 163 24.54 -9.53 -5.04
CA LEU A 163 24.85 -8.28 -5.76
C LEU A 163 23.63 -7.79 -6.57
N ILE A 164 22.91 -8.69 -7.23
CA ILE A 164 21.65 -8.40 -7.91
C ILE A 164 20.60 -7.92 -6.91
N ALA A 165 20.43 -8.59 -5.77
CA ALA A 165 19.47 -8.19 -4.74
C ALA A 165 19.76 -6.78 -4.20
N VAL A 166 21.04 -6.45 -3.95
CA VAL A 166 21.46 -5.12 -3.52
C VAL A 166 21.17 -4.07 -4.59
N LEU A 167 21.47 -4.37 -5.86
CA LEU A 167 21.19 -3.47 -6.98
C LEU A 167 19.68 -3.19 -7.11
N VAL A 168 18.85 -4.23 -7.05
CA VAL A 168 17.38 -4.10 -7.09
C VAL A 168 16.88 -3.25 -5.92
N PHE A 169 17.41 -3.47 -4.71
CA PHE A 169 17.07 -2.68 -3.53
C PHE A 169 17.45 -1.20 -3.69
N LEU A 170 18.65 -0.91 -4.20
CA LEU A 170 19.10 0.46 -4.47
C LEU A 170 18.25 1.15 -5.53
N VAL A 171 17.90 0.46 -6.61
CA VAL A 171 17.00 0.99 -7.64
C VAL A 171 15.61 1.27 -7.06
N ALA A 172 15.07 0.37 -6.23
CA ALA A 172 13.79 0.59 -5.57
C ALA A 172 13.81 1.82 -4.63
N LEU A 173 14.92 2.02 -3.91
CA LEU A 173 15.14 3.23 -3.08
C LEU A 173 15.23 4.50 -3.93
N LEU A 174 15.98 4.47 -5.04
CA LEU A 174 16.15 5.60 -5.97
C LEU A 174 14.83 6.04 -6.60
N ILE A 175 13.95 5.09 -6.94
CA ILE A 175 12.62 5.39 -7.50
C ILE A 175 11.65 5.87 -6.40
N GLY A 176 12.10 5.93 -5.15
CA GLY A 176 11.33 6.44 -4.01
C GLY A 176 10.18 5.52 -3.62
N TYR A 177 10.29 4.22 -3.90
CA TYR A 177 9.26 3.23 -3.58
C TYR A 177 9.32 2.86 -2.10
N PRO A 178 8.34 3.26 -1.27
CA PRO A 178 8.50 3.19 0.19
C PRO A 178 8.23 1.79 0.79
N PHE A 179 7.66 0.86 0.01
CA PHE A 179 7.17 -0.43 0.49
C PHE A 179 8.23 -1.34 1.16
N PRO A 180 9.48 -1.41 0.69
CA PRO A 180 10.53 -2.21 1.34
C PRO A 180 10.86 -1.73 2.77
N ILE A 181 10.61 -0.45 3.07
CA ILE A 181 10.94 0.16 4.37
C ILE A 181 9.76 0.06 5.35
N LEU A 182 8.53 -0.07 4.85
CA LEU A 182 7.32 -0.12 5.70
C LEU A 182 7.41 -1.18 6.82
N PRO A 183 7.89 -2.42 6.58
CA PRO A 183 7.95 -3.45 7.63
C PRO A 183 8.86 -3.05 8.79
N PHE A 184 9.97 -2.35 8.51
CA PHE A 184 10.89 -1.86 9.55
C PHE A 184 10.29 -0.76 10.41
N LYS A 185 9.19 -0.15 9.96
CA LYS A 185 8.43 0.86 10.70
C LYS A 185 7.16 0.29 11.34
N GLY A 186 6.97 -1.03 11.35
CA GLY A 186 5.79 -1.66 11.96
C GLY A 186 4.55 -1.59 11.07
N VAL A 187 4.72 -1.47 9.75
CA VAL A 187 3.62 -1.51 8.78
C VAL A 187 3.89 -2.58 7.74
N LYS A 188 2.99 -3.54 7.60
CA LYS A 188 3.12 -4.60 6.61
C LYS A 188 2.05 -4.43 5.52
N PRO A 189 2.43 -4.27 4.24
CA PRO A 189 1.46 -4.29 3.16
C PRO A 189 0.83 -5.68 3.05
N VAL A 190 -0.49 -5.75 2.93
CA VAL A 190 -1.24 -6.98 2.73
C VAL A 190 -1.58 -7.10 1.26
N GLU A 191 -1.06 -8.14 0.60
CA GLU A 191 -1.49 -8.47 -0.75
C GLU A 191 -2.92 -9.00 -0.69
N ARG A 192 -3.89 -8.23 -1.18
CA ARG A 192 -5.19 -8.80 -1.54
C ARG A 192 -4.94 -9.84 -2.63
N LYS A 193 -5.03 -11.13 -2.28
CA LYS A 193 -5.33 -12.15 -3.28
C LYS A 193 -6.68 -11.79 -3.86
N LYS A 194 -6.72 -11.14 -5.04
CA LYS A 194 -7.94 -11.11 -5.84
C LYS A 194 -8.35 -12.57 -5.99
N LYS A 195 -9.43 -13.00 -5.34
CA LYS A 195 -10.19 -14.11 -5.87
C LYS A 195 -10.59 -13.65 -7.26
N THR A 196 -9.92 -14.16 -8.27
CA THR A 196 -10.33 -14.06 -9.66
C THR A 196 -11.64 -14.83 -9.76
N ILE A 197 -12.72 -14.21 -9.32
CA ILE A 197 -14.04 -14.51 -9.84
C ILE A 197 -14.12 -13.63 -11.07
N THR A 198 -13.72 -14.20 -12.19
CA THR A 198 -14.09 -13.73 -13.52
C THR A 198 -15.61 -13.70 -13.54
N LEU A 199 -16.20 -12.51 -13.41
CA LEU A 199 -17.55 -12.26 -13.88
C LEU A 199 -17.45 -11.20 -14.99
N PRO A 200 -17.42 -11.61 -16.26
CA PRO A 200 -17.63 -10.69 -17.36
C PRO A 200 -19.12 -10.29 -17.39
N SER A 201 -19.41 -9.04 -17.80
CA SER A 201 -20.69 -8.56 -18.42
C SER A 201 -21.44 -7.37 -17.79
N ALA A 202 -21.12 -6.86 -16.59
CA ALA A 202 -21.88 -5.72 -16.03
C ALA A 202 -21.27 -4.32 -16.31
N LEU A 203 -19.97 -4.22 -16.62
CA LEU A 203 -19.31 -2.96 -16.96
C LEU A 203 -19.27 -2.66 -18.47
N GLU A 204 -19.65 -3.64 -19.30
CA GLU A 204 -19.72 -3.48 -20.76
C GLU A 204 -21.08 -2.91 -21.21
N SER A 205 -22.15 -3.11 -20.41
CA SER A 205 -23.46 -2.50 -20.65
C SER A 205 -23.48 -0.99 -20.35
N LEU A 206 -22.77 -0.53 -19.30
CA LEU A 206 -22.69 0.91 -18.98
C LEU A 206 -21.83 1.71 -19.96
N LYS A 207 -20.92 1.06 -20.70
CA LYS A 207 -20.10 1.73 -21.71
C LYS A 207 -20.89 2.01 -23.01
N ASN A 208 -21.99 1.31 -23.23
CA ASN A 208 -22.83 1.48 -24.42
C ASN A 208 -24.01 2.44 -24.21
N GLU A 209 -24.35 2.82 -22.97
CA GLU A 209 -25.38 3.84 -22.69
C GLU A 209 -24.85 5.28 -22.62
N ILE A 210 -23.52 5.47 -22.55
CA ILE A 210 -22.89 6.80 -22.40
C ILE A 210 -21.99 7.12 -23.60
N LYS A 211 -22.45 6.74 -24.80
CA LYS A 211 -22.01 7.39 -26.04
C LYS A 211 -23.27 7.94 -26.73
N PRO A 212 -23.22 9.19 -27.20
CA PRO A 212 -24.38 9.93 -27.69
C PRO A 212 -25.03 9.26 -28.90
#